data_AF-A0A8G1ZK38-F1
#
_entry.id   AF-A0A8G1ZK38-F1
#
_cell.length_a   1.000
_cell.length_b   1.000
_cell.length_c   1.000
_cell.angle_alpha   90.00
_cell.angle_beta   90.00
_cell.angle_gamma   90.00
#
_symmetry.space_group_name_H-M   'P 1'
#
loop_
_entity.id
_entity.type
_entity.pdbx_description
1 polymer ?
#
loop_
_entity_poly.entity_id
_entity_poly.type
_entity_poly.pdbx_seq_one_letter_code
_entity_poly.pdbx_strand_id
1 'polypeptide(L)'
;MDHQKELLPLRIIAARFINTNEREGLDELDRITADVYRRVYWRYMRLWSAFTATLFATVITLLPGIGFTLAGVEGGEVVAIIGLIPFCLLLGVLCRWRILQYGGMTARKPQKAVYANPDDRAVRNLERLFAVLQQETTPRSFFRMKNGGERQIDERYFFGSLRAALVSKERPLRDMFLNPVGLWFSRELFLEADVAALIAQAKAEPNRSGTNKTYDYTDAIMSLIEHPDIRAMEVPKRGNQTKIKNLLEAWYGSKRQDAPSETQLMLYAKDVLNVIEKNRRANARR
;
A
#
# COMPACT_ATOMS: atom_id res chain seq x y z
N MET A 1 22.61 14.67 16.79
CA MET A 1 21.39 13.84 16.78
C MET A 1 21.65 12.73 15.79
N ASP A 2 21.80 11.50 16.26
CA ASP A 2 22.00 10.35 15.37
C ASP A 2 20.76 10.15 14.49
N HIS A 3 20.94 10.30 13.18
CA HIS A 3 19.95 9.92 12.19
C HIS A 3 19.94 8.40 12.10
N GLN A 4 19.11 7.76 12.93
CA GLN A 4 19.01 6.31 12.98
C GLN A 4 18.39 5.82 11.67
N LYS A 5 19.22 5.20 10.83
CA LYS A 5 18.76 4.52 9.62
C LYS A 5 17.93 3.32 10.05
N GLU A 6 16.68 3.27 9.62
CA GLU A 6 15.78 2.16 9.89
C GLU A 6 15.60 1.33 8.63
N LEU A 7 15.64 0.00 8.79
CA LEU A 7 15.25 -0.91 7.72
C LEU A 7 13.73 -1.06 7.73
N LEU A 8 13.06 -0.45 6.76
CA LEU A 8 11.60 -0.42 6.69
C LEU A 8 11.08 -0.96 5.35
N PRO A 9 9.88 -1.58 5.34
CA PRO A 9 9.14 -1.79 4.11
C PRO A 9 8.90 -0.46 3.39
N LEU A 10 9.06 -0.48 2.07
CA LEU A 10 8.86 0.68 1.20
C LEU A 10 7.42 1.23 1.30
N ARG A 11 6.46 0.36 1.61
CA ARG A 11 5.08 0.72 1.91
C ARG A 11 4.95 1.63 3.13
N ILE A 12 5.69 1.34 4.21
CA ILE A 12 5.69 2.16 5.43
C ILE A 12 6.33 3.53 5.15
N ILE A 13 7.43 3.54 4.39
CA ILE A 13 8.08 4.78 3.96
C ILE A 13 7.12 5.62 3.11
N ALA A 14 6.43 5.03 2.14
CA ALA A 14 5.42 5.68 1.32
C ALA A 14 4.26 6.26 2.16
N ALA A 15 3.78 5.52 3.15
CA ALA A 15 2.75 6.00 4.07
C ALA A 15 3.20 7.25 4.85
N ARG A 16 4.44 7.26 5.36
CA ARG A 16 5.02 8.41 6.08
C ARG A 16 5.24 9.64 5.18
N PHE A 17 5.43 9.43 3.88
CA PHE A 17 5.45 10.52 2.89
C PHE A 17 4.06 11.12 2.66
N ILE A 18 3.00 10.31 2.78
CA ILE A 18 1.62 10.76 2.59
C ILE A 18 1.09 11.47 3.84
N ASN A 19 1.29 10.90 5.02
CA ASN A 19 0.77 11.40 6.28
C ASN A 19 1.77 11.19 7.42
N THR A 20 1.81 12.13 8.37
CA THR A 20 2.62 12.00 9.59
C THR A 20 2.15 10.82 10.46
N ASN A 21 0.83 10.57 10.48
CA ASN A 21 0.26 9.37 11.09
C ASN A 21 0.36 8.20 10.11
N GLU A 22 1.16 7.19 10.47
CA GLU A 22 1.41 6.01 9.64
C GLU A 22 0.13 5.26 9.27
N ARG A 23 -0.85 5.15 10.18
CA ARG A 23 -2.11 4.43 9.89
C ARG A 23 -2.92 5.12 8.81
N GLU A 24 -3.12 6.43 8.95
CA GLU A 24 -3.82 7.22 7.93
C GLU A 24 -3.05 7.24 6.60
N GLY A 25 -1.71 7.29 6.67
CA GLY A 25 -0.86 7.19 5.49
C GLY A 25 -1.01 5.85 4.77
N LEU A 26 -1.15 4.75 5.52
CA LEU A 26 -1.39 3.42 4.96
C LEU A 26 -2.78 3.28 4.36
N ASP A 27 -3.81 3.80 5.02
CA ASP A 27 -5.19 3.78 4.52
C ASP A 27 -5.31 4.57 3.20
N GLU A 28 -4.68 5.74 3.17
CA GLU A 28 -4.65 6.58 1.97
C GLU A 28 -3.82 5.96 0.84
N LEU A 29 -2.71 5.31 1.18
CA LEU A 29 -1.91 4.54 0.22
C LEU A 29 -2.71 3.36 -0.36
N ASP A 30 -3.45 2.65 0.49
CA ASP A 30 -4.30 1.53 0.06
C ASP A 30 -5.40 2.04 -0.88
N ARG A 31 -6.05 3.17 -0.58
CA ARG A 31 -7.00 3.86 -1.47
C ARG A 31 -6.37 4.18 -2.84
N ILE A 32 -5.20 4.82 -2.85
CA ILE A 32 -4.48 5.16 -4.09
C ILE A 32 -4.17 3.90 -4.90
N THR A 33 -3.69 2.84 -4.26
CA THR A 33 -3.29 1.62 -4.98
C THR A 33 -4.48 0.81 -5.49
N ALA A 34 -5.62 0.80 -4.77
CA ALA A 34 -6.86 0.21 -5.23
C ALA A 34 -7.40 0.94 -6.48
N ASP A 35 -7.32 2.27 -6.50
CA ASP A 35 -7.67 3.10 -7.66
C ASP A 35 -6.78 2.79 -8.87
N VAL A 36 -5.48 2.59 -8.66
CA VAL A 36 -4.54 2.17 -9.70
C VAL A 36 -4.90 0.77 -10.22
N TYR A 37 -5.16 -0.18 -9.32
CA TYR A 37 -5.59 -1.53 -9.70
C TYR A 37 -6.81 -1.49 -10.61
N ARG A 38 -7.86 -0.75 -10.21
CA ARG A 38 -9.11 -0.64 -10.98
C ARG A 38 -8.88 -0.10 -12.40
N ARG A 39 -7.97 0.86 -12.57
CA ARG A 39 -7.63 1.44 -13.88
C ARG A 39 -6.79 0.51 -14.74
N VAL A 40 -5.94 -0.29 -14.13
CA VAL A 40 -4.98 -1.15 -14.85
C VAL A 40 -5.58 -2.52 -15.13
N TYR A 41 -6.53 -2.99 -14.32
CA TYR A 41 -7.11 -4.33 -14.39
C TYR A 41 -7.57 -4.72 -15.81
N TRP A 42 -8.42 -3.92 -16.45
CA TRP A 42 -8.89 -4.22 -17.81
C TRP A 42 -7.80 -4.16 -18.87
N ARG A 43 -6.76 -3.36 -18.66
CA ARG A 43 -5.60 -3.32 -19.55
C ARG A 43 -4.74 -4.57 -19.38
N TYR A 44 -4.56 -5.01 -18.14
CA TYR A 44 -3.88 -6.25 -17.82
C TYR A 44 -4.62 -7.46 -18.36
N MET A 45 -5.94 -7.57 -18.15
CA MET A 45 -6.73 -8.70 -18.65
C MET A 45 -6.62 -8.84 -20.17
N ARG A 46 -6.64 -7.73 -20.93
CA ARG A 46 -6.43 -7.75 -22.37
C ARG A 46 -5.02 -8.19 -22.79
N LEU A 47 -4.00 -7.78 -22.04
CA LEU A 47 -2.62 -8.21 -22.29
C LEU A 47 -2.42 -9.67 -21.92
N TRP A 48 -3.02 -10.12 -20.83
CA TRP A 48 -2.97 -11.50 -20.36
C TRP A 48 -3.70 -12.43 -21.34
N SER A 49 -4.87 -12.06 -21.85
CA SER A 49 -5.56 -12.83 -22.87
C SER A 49 -4.75 -12.90 -24.17
N ALA A 50 -4.14 -11.79 -24.60
CA ALA A 50 -3.26 -11.77 -25.77
C ALA A 50 -2.00 -12.64 -25.56
N PHE A 51 -1.41 -12.60 -24.37
CA PHE A 51 -0.28 -13.44 -23.99
C PHE A 51 -0.66 -14.92 -24.06
N THR A 52 -1.76 -15.32 -23.42
CA THR A 52 -2.22 -16.72 -23.42
C THR A 52 -2.54 -17.22 -24.82
N ALA A 53 -3.23 -16.41 -25.64
CA ALA A 53 -3.55 -16.76 -27.03
C ALA A 53 -2.30 -16.93 -27.90
N THR A 54 -1.35 -15.99 -27.81
CA THR A 54 -0.09 -16.05 -28.58
C THR A 54 0.83 -17.17 -28.10
N LEU A 55 0.87 -17.45 -26.79
CA LEU A 55 1.60 -18.58 -26.22
C LEU A 55 1.02 -19.89 -26.72
N PHE A 56 -0.30 -20.06 -26.65
CA PHE A 56 -0.96 -21.27 -27.13
C PHE A 56 -0.70 -21.48 -28.63
N ALA A 57 -0.91 -20.44 -29.45
CA ALA A 57 -0.62 -20.48 -30.88
C ALA A 57 0.85 -20.83 -31.17
N THR A 58 1.80 -20.28 -30.42
CA THR A 58 3.23 -20.61 -30.54
C THR A 58 3.47 -22.08 -30.22
N VAL A 59 2.95 -22.59 -29.11
CA VAL A 59 3.17 -23.97 -28.66
C VAL A 59 2.62 -24.97 -29.68
N ILE A 60 1.43 -24.74 -30.23
CA ILE A 60 0.80 -25.68 -31.18
C ILE A 60 1.35 -25.62 -32.60
N THR A 61 2.04 -24.53 -32.98
CA THR A 61 2.60 -24.37 -34.34
C THR A 61 4.10 -24.59 -34.35
N LEU A 62 4.84 -23.87 -33.49
CA LEU A 62 6.29 -23.84 -33.52
C LEU A 62 6.90 -25.15 -33.00
N LEU A 63 6.38 -25.74 -31.92
CA LEU A 63 6.94 -27.00 -31.40
C LEU A 63 6.73 -28.17 -32.37
N PRO A 64 5.52 -28.39 -32.94
CA PRO A 64 5.35 -29.42 -33.96
C PRO A 64 6.13 -29.12 -35.24
N GLY A 65 6.19 -27.85 -35.69
CA GLY A 65 6.98 -27.45 -36.85
C GLY A 65 8.47 -27.77 -36.69
N ILE A 66 9.05 -27.47 -35.52
CA ILE A 66 10.43 -27.85 -35.19
C ILE A 66 10.57 -29.39 -35.19
N GLY A 67 9.64 -30.09 -34.54
CA GLY A 67 9.65 -31.57 -34.50
C GLY A 67 9.60 -32.21 -35.89
N PHE A 68 8.73 -31.73 -36.76
CA PHE A 68 8.60 -32.19 -38.15
C PHE A 68 9.83 -31.87 -38.99
N THR A 69 10.44 -30.70 -38.79
CA THR A 69 11.69 -30.33 -39.46
C THR A 69 12.82 -31.27 -39.07
N LEU A 70 12.97 -31.56 -37.77
CA LEU A 70 14.00 -32.48 -37.26
C LEU A 70 13.76 -33.93 -37.70
N ALA A 71 12.50 -34.32 -37.91
CA ALA A 71 12.11 -35.64 -38.40
C ALA A 71 12.17 -35.78 -39.93
N GLY A 72 12.52 -34.71 -40.67
CA GLY A 72 12.59 -34.72 -42.13
C GLY A 72 11.23 -34.83 -42.83
N VAL A 73 10.14 -34.45 -42.16
CA VAL A 73 8.78 -34.47 -42.74
C VAL A 73 8.63 -33.30 -43.71
N GLU A 74 8.18 -33.58 -44.94
CA GLU A 74 7.92 -32.55 -45.95
C GLU A 74 6.96 -31.47 -45.40
N GLY A 75 7.32 -30.21 -45.57
CA GLY A 75 6.53 -29.07 -45.08
C GLY A 75 6.77 -28.70 -43.61
N GLY A 76 7.59 -29.44 -42.86
CA GLY A 76 7.94 -29.12 -41.46
C GLY A 76 8.51 -27.70 -41.30
N GLU A 77 9.40 -27.28 -42.22
CA GLU A 77 9.99 -25.94 -42.22
C GLU A 77 8.95 -24.83 -42.40
N VAL A 78 7.96 -25.05 -43.26
CA VAL A 78 6.87 -24.09 -43.51
C VAL A 78 6.02 -23.91 -42.25
N VAL A 79 5.70 -25.02 -41.56
CA VAL A 79 4.97 -24.98 -40.29
C VAL A 79 5.79 -24.26 -39.20
N ALA A 80 7.10 -24.49 -39.14
CA ALA A 80 7.99 -23.80 -38.20
C ALA A 80 8.03 -22.28 -38.47
N ILE A 81 8.15 -21.86 -39.73
CA ILE A 81 8.13 -20.43 -40.13
C ILE A 81 6.80 -19.78 -39.76
N ILE A 82 5.67 -20.45 -40.03
CA ILE A 82 4.35 -19.96 -39.61
C ILE A 82 4.29 -19.80 -38.08
N GLY A 83 4.88 -20.76 -37.34
CA GLY A 83 4.95 -20.70 -35.88
C GLY A 83 5.84 -19.59 -35.30
N LEU A 84 6.74 -19.00 -36.08
CA LEU A 84 7.51 -17.83 -35.65
C LEU A 84 6.64 -16.57 -35.53
N ILE A 85 5.55 -16.47 -36.30
CA ILE A 85 4.64 -15.31 -36.26
C ILE A 85 4.01 -15.14 -34.85
N PRO A 86 3.30 -16.15 -34.28
CA PRO A 86 2.76 -16.03 -32.92
C PRO A 86 3.86 -15.89 -31.87
N PHE A 87 5.07 -16.44 -32.09
CA PHE A 87 6.20 -16.26 -31.19
C PHE A 87 6.69 -14.81 -31.13
N CYS A 88 6.82 -14.15 -32.28
CA CYS A 88 7.16 -12.73 -32.34
C CYS A 88 6.08 -11.87 -31.68
N LEU A 89 4.79 -12.21 -31.86
CA LEU A 89 3.69 -11.53 -31.19
C LEU A 89 3.74 -11.71 -29.66
N LEU A 90 4.07 -12.91 -29.19
CA LEU A 90 4.27 -13.21 -27.77
C LEU A 90 5.36 -12.31 -27.15
N LEU A 91 6.50 -12.19 -27.82
CA LEU A 91 7.58 -11.28 -27.40
C LEU A 91 7.12 -9.82 -27.40
N GLY A 92 6.36 -9.40 -28.41
CA GLY A 92 5.78 -8.06 -28.49
C GLY A 92 4.86 -7.74 -27.30
N VAL A 93 3.99 -8.68 -26.91
CA VAL A 93 3.09 -8.52 -25.74
C VAL A 93 3.90 -8.38 -24.45
N LEU A 94 4.92 -9.22 -24.25
CA LEU A 94 5.80 -9.16 -23.08
C LEU A 94 6.58 -7.84 -23.02
N CYS A 95 7.17 -7.41 -24.12
CA CYS A 95 7.88 -6.13 -24.21
C CYS A 95 6.94 -4.96 -23.93
N ARG A 96 5.73 -4.96 -24.51
CA ARG A 96 4.71 -3.92 -24.28
C ARG A 96 4.36 -3.80 -22.80
N TRP A 97 4.21 -4.93 -22.10
CA TRP A 97 3.88 -4.96 -20.68
C TRP A 97 5.04 -4.50 -19.81
N ARG A 98 6.26 -4.98 -20.09
CA ARG A 98 7.48 -4.56 -19.39
C ARG A 98 7.74 -3.06 -19.52
N ILE A 99 7.52 -2.49 -20.71
CA ILE A 99 7.67 -1.04 -20.96
C ILE A 99 6.71 -0.23 -20.08
N LEU A 100 5.50 -0.71 -19.86
CA LEU A 100 4.53 -0.01 -19.02
C LEU A 100 4.89 -0.10 -17.52
N GLN A 101 5.40 -1.25 -17.08
CA GLN A 101 5.75 -1.50 -15.69
C GLN A 101 6.98 -0.71 -15.23
N TYR A 102 8.00 -0.65 -16.08
CA TYR A 102 9.34 -0.18 -15.69
C TYR A 102 9.95 0.87 -16.62
N GLY A 103 9.30 1.16 -17.76
CA GLY A 103 9.88 2.00 -18.78
C GLY A 103 10.59 1.20 -19.88
N GLY A 104 11.03 1.91 -20.93
CA GLY A 104 11.80 1.31 -22.03
C GLY A 104 13.18 0.81 -21.59
N MET A 105 13.83 -0.02 -22.42
CA MET A 105 15.17 -0.57 -22.14
C MET A 105 16.24 0.51 -21.87
N THR A 106 16.01 1.74 -22.33
CA THR A 106 16.87 2.91 -22.16
C THR A 106 16.13 4.06 -21.46
N ALA A 107 15.29 3.76 -20.47
CA ALA A 107 14.54 4.78 -19.75
C ALA A 107 15.48 5.75 -19.01
N ARG A 108 15.87 6.85 -19.69
CA ARG A 108 16.59 7.99 -19.11
C ARG A 108 15.64 8.97 -18.42
N LYS A 109 14.33 8.79 -18.59
CA LYS A 109 13.28 9.66 -18.04
C LYS A 109 12.12 8.83 -17.49
N PRO A 110 11.53 9.25 -16.35
CA PRO A 110 10.35 8.62 -15.80
C PRO A 110 9.15 8.77 -16.76
N GLN A 111 8.36 7.71 -16.90
CA GLN A 111 7.09 7.75 -17.61
C GLN A 111 6.01 8.43 -16.74
N LYS A 112 4.95 8.89 -17.42
CA LYS A 112 3.75 9.40 -16.75
C LYS A 112 3.11 8.27 -15.94
N ALA A 113 3.01 8.47 -14.64
CA ALA A 113 2.38 7.52 -13.73
C ALA A 113 0.86 7.43 -13.97
N VAL A 114 0.30 6.25 -13.71
CA VAL A 114 -1.14 6.01 -13.71
C VAL A 114 -1.65 6.25 -12.30
N TYR A 115 -2.45 7.30 -12.13
CA TYR A 115 -3.19 7.60 -10.91
C TYR A 115 -4.64 7.93 -11.24
N ALA A 116 -5.53 7.80 -10.26
CA ALA A 116 -6.91 8.22 -10.44
C ALA A 116 -7.08 9.74 -10.41
N ASN A 117 -6.43 10.38 -9.43
CA ASN A 117 -6.40 11.82 -9.29
C ASN A 117 -4.93 12.28 -9.15
N PRO A 118 -4.29 12.76 -10.22
CA PRO A 118 -2.91 13.25 -10.17
C PRO A 118 -2.74 14.51 -9.30
N ASP A 119 -3.80 15.28 -9.11
CA ASP A 119 -3.79 16.54 -8.35
C ASP A 119 -3.97 16.34 -6.84
N ASP A 120 -4.14 15.09 -6.42
CA ASP A 120 -4.19 14.71 -5.03
C ASP A 120 -2.85 14.98 -4.33
N ARG A 121 -2.90 15.59 -3.14
CA ARG A 121 -1.71 15.89 -2.35
C ARG A 121 -0.96 14.62 -1.96
N ALA A 122 -1.67 13.55 -1.61
CA ALA A 122 -1.07 12.28 -1.25
C ALA A 122 -0.30 11.67 -2.44
N VAL A 123 -0.89 11.72 -3.64
CA VAL A 123 -0.26 11.28 -4.88
C VAL A 123 0.99 12.12 -5.20
N ARG A 124 0.93 13.45 -5.03
CA ARG A 124 2.11 14.31 -5.24
C ARG A 124 3.26 13.97 -4.30
N ASN A 125 2.98 13.71 -3.02
CA ASN A 125 4.04 13.31 -2.08
C ASN A 125 4.59 11.91 -2.39
N LEU A 126 3.73 10.98 -2.81
CA LEU A 126 4.15 9.66 -3.26
C LEU A 126 5.07 9.76 -4.50
N GLU A 127 4.75 10.65 -5.43
CA GLU A 127 5.57 10.92 -6.61
C GLU A 127 6.92 11.56 -6.24
N ARG A 128 6.95 12.41 -5.21
CA ARG A 128 8.21 12.94 -4.66
C ARG A 128 9.08 11.84 -4.06
N LEU A 129 8.50 10.85 -3.37
CA LEU A 129 9.25 9.66 -2.93
C LEU A 129 9.85 8.94 -4.12
N PHE A 130 9.06 8.65 -5.16
CA PHE A 130 9.58 7.97 -6.35
C PHE A 130 10.67 8.77 -7.05
N ALA A 131 10.55 10.10 -7.13
CA ALA A 131 11.59 10.95 -7.69
C ALA A 131 12.92 10.84 -6.93
N VAL A 132 12.87 10.65 -5.60
CA VAL A 132 14.09 10.38 -4.79
C VAL A 132 14.62 8.97 -5.05
N LEU A 133 13.76 7.95 -5.10
CA LEU A 133 14.16 6.56 -5.39
C LEU A 133 14.75 6.36 -6.79
N GLN A 134 14.48 7.29 -7.71
CA GLN A 134 15.04 7.32 -9.06
C GLN A 134 16.47 7.89 -9.11
N GLN A 135 16.98 8.47 -8.02
CA GLN A 135 18.34 9.02 -7.97
C GLN A 135 19.35 7.94 -7.64
N GLU A 136 20.50 7.95 -8.31
CA GLU A 136 21.60 7.02 -8.07
C GLU A 136 22.20 7.16 -6.65
N THR A 137 22.08 8.34 -6.05
CA THR A 137 22.57 8.65 -4.70
C THR A 137 21.69 8.07 -3.58
N THR A 138 20.49 7.62 -3.91
CA THR A 138 19.54 7.09 -2.91
C THR A 138 19.88 5.64 -2.58
N PRO A 139 19.75 5.20 -1.32
CA PRO A 139 19.92 3.80 -0.96
C PRO A 139 19.05 2.89 -1.84
N ARG A 140 19.58 1.72 -2.20
CA ARG A 140 18.88 0.80 -3.10
C ARG A 140 17.77 0.07 -2.35
N SER A 141 16.57 0.11 -2.90
CA SER A 141 15.50 -0.77 -2.42
C SER A 141 15.83 -2.22 -2.76
N PHE A 142 15.36 -3.15 -1.94
CA PHE A 142 15.61 -4.57 -2.15
C PHE A 142 14.42 -5.42 -1.75
N PHE A 143 14.38 -6.66 -2.24
CA PHE A 143 13.44 -7.67 -1.74
C PHE A 143 14.19 -8.84 -1.12
N ARG A 144 13.56 -9.49 -0.15
CA ARG A 144 14.11 -10.70 0.48
C ARG A 144 13.80 -11.95 -0.33
N MET A 145 14.80 -12.82 -0.44
CA MET A 145 14.70 -14.13 -1.05
C MET A 145 14.17 -15.19 -0.07
N LYS A 146 13.62 -16.29 -0.60
CA LYS A 146 13.17 -17.41 0.23
C LYS A 146 14.31 -18.02 1.06
N ASN A 147 15.54 -17.92 0.55
CA ASN A 147 16.76 -18.37 1.24
C ASN A 147 17.34 -17.31 2.21
N GLY A 148 16.62 -16.21 2.48
CA GLY A 148 17.08 -15.12 3.34
C GLY A 148 18.02 -14.12 2.68
N GLY A 149 18.49 -14.36 1.46
CA GLY A 149 19.34 -13.42 0.73
C GLY A 149 18.59 -12.15 0.30
N GLU A 150 19.31 -11.04 0.14
CA GLU A 150 18.74 -9.77 -0.29
C GLU A 150 19.09 -9.50 -1.76
N ARG A 151 18.10 -9.05 -2.54
CA ARG A 151 18.33 -8.63 -3.93
C ARG A 151 17.94 -7.18 -4.11
N GLN A 152 18.95 -6.36 -4.37
CA GLN A 152 18.78 -4.95 -4.69
C GLN A 152 18.08 -4.76 -6.03
N ILE A 153 17.33 -3.68 -6.11
CA ILE A 153 16.57 -3.24 -7.27
C ILE A 153 17.18 -1.93 -7.77
N ASP A 154 17.38 -1.87 -9.08
CA ASP A 154 17.87 -0.72 -9.82
C ASP A 154 16.87 0.45 -9.77
N GLU A 155 17.36 1.69 -9.84
CA GLU A 155 16.53 2.91 -9.81
C GLU A 155 15.49 2.92 -10.94
N ARG A 156 15.82 2.29 -12.07
CA ARG A 156 15.00 2.25 -13.28
C ARG A 156 13.67 1.56 -13.06
N TYR A 157 13.57 0.65 -12.08
CA TYR A 157 12.29 0.01 -11.77
C TYR A 157 11.24 1.01 -11.25
N PHE A 158 11.65 2.20 -10.80
CA PHE A 158 10.75 3.29 -10.41
C PHE A 158 10.39 4.24 -11.56
N PHE A 159 10.89 4.02 -12.78
CA PHE A 159 10.64 4.91 -13.93
C PHE A 159 9.32 4.59 -14.62
N GLY A 160 8.75 3.40 -14.40
CA GLY A 160 7.54 2.98 -15.08
C GLY A 160 6.27 3.66 -14.63
N SER A 161 5.23 3.51 -15.45
CA SER A 161 3.91 4.11 -15.22
C SER A 161 3.16 3.49 -14.04
N LEU A 162 3.53 2.30 -13.60
CA LEU A 162 2.82 1.55 -12.55
C LEU A 162 3.57 1.53 -11.20
N ARG A 163 4.55 2.42 -10.99
CA ARG A 163 5.39 2.47 -9.78
C ARG A 163 4.62 2.50 -8.44
N ALA A 164 3.42 3.06 -8.40
CA ALA A 164 2.55 3.05 -7.22
C ALA A 164 2.20 1.63 -6.71
N ALA A 165 2.15 0.64 -7.60
CA ALA A 165 1.88 -0.73 -7.21
C ALA A 165 3.05 -1.39 -6.46
N LEU A 166 4.29 -0.90 -6.62
CA LEU A 166 5.48 -1.43 -5.92
C LEU A 166 5.37 -1.24 -4.39
N VAL A 167 4.53 -0.31 -3.95
CA VAL A 167 4.28 -0.01 -2.52
C VAL A 167 2.90 -0.48 -2.05
N SER A 168 2.12 -1.15 -2.91
CA SER A 168 0.81 -1.65 -2.54
C SER A 168 0.90 -2.80 -1.55
N LYS A 169 -0.09 -2.93 -0.65
CA LYS A 169 -0.32 -4.11 0.17
C LYS A 169 -0.82 -5.30 -0.64
N GLU A 170 -1.58 -5.02 -1.68
CA GLU A 170 -2.33 -6.04 -2.41
C GLU A 170 -1.40 -6.90 -3.25
N ARG A 171 -1.32 -8.17 -2.85
CA ARG A 171 -0.58 -9.17 -3.61
C ARG A 171 -1.06 -9.30 -5.06
N PRO A 172 -2.38 -9.29 -5.38
CA PRO A 172 -2.84 -9.35 -6.76
C PRO A 172 -2.27 -8.22 -7.64
N LEU A 173 -2.23 -6.99 -7.13
CA LEU A 173 -1.68 -5.85 -7.86
C LEU A 173 -0.16 -6.00 -8.06
N ARG A 174 0.57 -6.49 -7.06
CA ARG A 174 2.01 -6.78 -7.20
C ARG A 174 2.26 -7.94 -8.17
N ASP A 175 1.46 -8.99 -8.11
CA ASP A 175 1.57 -10.15 -9.00
C ASP A 175 1.43 -9.75 -10.48
N MET A 176 0.71 -8.68 -10.81
CA MET A 176 0.64 -8.17 -12.19
C MET A 176 2.02 -7.72 -12.75
N PHE A 177 3.05 -7.58 -11.92
CA PHE A 177 4.41 -7.16 -12.31
C PHE A 177 5.29 -8.31 -12.76
N LEU A 178 6.03 -8.14 -13.87
CA LEU A 178 7.09 -9.08 -14.24
C LEU A 178 8.28 -8.86 -13.30
N ASN A 179 8.96 -9.91 -12.84
CA ASN A 179 10.19 -9.69 -12.09
C ASN A 179 11.29 -9.11 -13.02
N PRO A 180 12.18 -8.23 -12.50
CA PRO A 180 13.48 -7.96 -13.09
C PRO A 180 14.08 -9.14 -13.87
N VAL A 181 14.06 -10.34 -13.26
CA VAL A 181 14.65 -11.58 -13.79
C VAL A 181 13.66 -12.75 -13.73
N GLY A 182 12.40 -12.52 -14.11
CA GLY A 182 11.39 -13.60 -14.08
C GLY A 182 9.97 -13.13 -14.39
N LEU A 183 9.02 -14.06 -14.27
CA LEU A 183 7.66 -13.86 -14.78
C LEU A 183 6.75 -13.08 -13.82
N TRP A 184 7.04 -13.00 -12.51
CA TRP A 184 6.12 -12.43 -11.51
C TRP A 184 6.84 -11.78 -10.32
N PHE A 185 6.39 -10.61 -9.87
CA PHE A 185 6.96 -9.83 -8.77
C PHE A 185 5.95 -9.67 -7.62
N SER A 186 5.87 -10.67 -6.75
CA SER A 186 4.89 -10.69 -5.64
C SER A 186 5.36 -10.04 -4.34
N ARG A 187 6.65 -9.72 -4.26
CA ARG A 187 7.36 -9.47 -3.00
C ARG A 187 7.34 -8.01 -2.61
N GLU A 188 7.28 -7.78 -1.31
CA GLU A 188 7.41 -6.45 -0.72
C GLU A 188 8.86 -5.96 -0.82
N LEU A 189 8.99 -4.64 -0.98
CA LEU A 189 10.27 -3.95 -1.03
C LEU A 189 10.62 -3.36 0.31
N PHE A 190 11.92 -3.34 0.58
CA PHE A 190 12.52 -2.79 1.78
C PHE A 190 13.55 -1.74 1.38
N LEU A 191 13.75 -0.76 2.25
CA LEU A 191 14.76 0.28 2.10
C LEU A 191 15.30 0.61 3.48
N GLU A 192 16.62 0.67 3.58
CA GLU A 192 17.31 1.18 4.76
C GLU A 192 17.57 2.67 4.58
N ALA A 193 16.81 3.51 5.28
CA ALA A 193 16.93 4.95 5.16
C ALA A 193 16.42 5.68 6.40
N ASP A 194 16.93 6.90 6.60
CA ASP A 194 16.28 7.88 7.47
C ASP A 194 15.11 8.50 6.71
N VAL A 195 13.90 8.13 7.10
CA VAL A 195 12.66 8.59 6.45
C VAL A 195 12.47 10.10 6.60
N ALA A 196 12.86 10.68 7.74
CA ALA A 196 12.72 12.12 7.95
C ALA A 196 13.68 12.90 7.04
N ALA A 197 14.91 12.41 6.88
CA ALA A 197 15.87 12.97 5.94
C ALA A 197 15.37 12.86 4.49
N LEU A 198 14.80 11.71 4.10
CA LEU A 198 14.23 11.53 2.76
C LEU A 198 13.04 12.46 2.50
N ILE A 199 12.13 12.64 3.46
CA ILE A 199 10.99 13.57 3.36
C ILE A 199 11.49 15.01 3.18
N ALA A 200 12.49 15.41 3.96
CA ALA A 200 13.10 16.74 3.87
C ALA A 200 13.78 16.96 2.52
N GLN A 201 14.59 15.99 2.05
CA GLN A 201 15.26 16.04 0.75
C GLN A 201 14.23 16.15 -0.40
N ALA A 202 13.15 15.38 -0.31
CA ALA A 202 12.08 15.36 -1.31
C ALA A 202 11.21 16.62 -1.28
N LYS A 203 11.37 17.48 -0.26
CA LYS A 203 10.46 18.60 0.06
C LYS A 203 9.01 18.13 0.10
N ALA A 204 8.78 16.91 0.59
CA ALA A 204 7.45 16.36 0.74
C ALA A 204 6.75 17.06 1.92
N GLU A 205 5.44 17.24 1.80
CA GLU A 205 4.64 17.84 2.86
C GLU A 205 3.57 16.83 3.28
N PRO A 206 3.95 15.83 4.11
CA PRO A 206 3.01 14.86 4.63
C PRO A 206 1.83 15.59 5.27
N ASN A 207 0.63 15.05 5.09
CA ASN A 207 -0.53 15.63 5.74
C ASN A 207 -0.30 15.60 7.26
N ARG A 208 -0.63 16.74 7.88
CA ARG A 208 -0.62 16.92 9.33
C ARG A 208 -2.06 16.98 9.83
N SER A 209 -2.97 16.25 9.18
CA SER A 209 -4.24 15.96 9.81
C SER A 209 -3.91 15.26 11.12
N GLY A 210 -4.20 15.93 12.23
CA GLY A 210 -4.25 15.25 13.51
C GLY A 210 -5.17 14.05 13.35
N THR A 211 -4.90 12.97 14.08
CA THR A 211 -5.66 11.72 14.07
C THR A 211 -7.12 12.03 13.78
N ASN A 212 -7.64 11.64 12.62
CA ASN A 212 -9.06 11.76 12.32
C ASN A 212 -9.74 11.10 13.51
N LYS A 213 -10.43 11.89 14.33
CA LYS A 213 -11.10 11.38 15.53
C LYS A 213 -12.18 10.44 15.02
N THR A 214 -11.86 9.16 14.86
CA THR A 214 -12.82 8.13 14.44
C THR A 214 -14.03 8.13 15.36
N TYR A 215 -13.83 8.58 16.60
CA TYR A 215 -14.86 8.76 17.60
C TYR A 215 -14.71 10.11 18.30
N ASP A 216 -15.82 10.78 18.56
CA ASP A 216 -15.84 12.05 19.28
C ASP A 216 -15.78 11.86 20.79
N TYR A 217 -14.61 11.37 21.22
CA TYR A 217 -14.28 11.11 22.62
C TYR A 217 -14.43 12.35 23.51
N THR A 218 -14.21 13.55 22.96
CA THR A 218 -14.26 14.81 23.69
C THR A 218 -15.70 15.21 24.01
N ASP A 219 -16.58 15.20 23.00
CA ASP A 219 -17.99 15.55 23.20
C ASP A 219 -18.73 14.49 24.03
N ALA A 220 -18.32 13.22 23.88
CA ALA A 220 -18.80 12.12 24.72
C ALA A 220 -18.45 12.36 26.20
N ILE A 221 -17.20 12.74 26.51
CA ILE A 221 -16.78 13.07 27.89
C ILE A 221 -17.54 14.28 28.41
N MET A 222 -17.63 15.36 27.63
CA MET A 222 -18.27 16.60 28.07
C MET A 222 -19.74 16.34 28.43
N SER A 223 -20.45 15.58 27.58
CA SER A 223 -21.83 15.16 27.86
C SER A 223 -21.93 14.23 29.07
N LEU A 224 -20.93 13.35 29.26
CA LEU A 224 -20.92 12.39 30.37
C LEU A 224 -20.66 13.07 31.73
N ILE A 225 -19.80 14.09 31.80
CA ILE A 225 -19.53 14.85 33.04
C ILE A 225 -20.78 15.58 33.53
N GLU A 226 -21.63 16.02 32.61
CA GLU A 226 -22.89 16.69 32.92
C GLU A 226 -24.01 15.70 33.30
N HIS A 227 -23.82 14.39 33.01
CA HIS A 227 -24.86 13.39 33.23
C HIS A 227 -25.19 13.21 34.72
N PRO A 228 -26.47 13.25 35.12
CA PRO A 228 -26.89 13.17 36.52
C PRO A 228 -26.40 11.89 37.21
N ASP A 229 -26.39 10.76 36.50
CA ASP A 229 -25.90 9.47 37.04
C ASP A 229 -24.41 9.47 37.37
N ILE A 230 -23.59 10.28 36.68
CA ILE A 230 -22.16 10.41 36.94
C ILE A 230 -21.91 11.33 38.13
N ARG A 231 -22.72 12.40 38.26
CA ARG A 231 -22.69 13.30 39.43
C ARG A 231 -23.11 12.57 40.71
N ALA A 232 -24.14 11.74 40.64
CA ALA A 232 -24.67 10.96 41.77
C ALA A 232 -23.88 9.66 42.03
N MET A 233 -22.96 9.27 41.15
CA MET A 233 -22.20 8.02 41.28
C MET A 233 -21.36 8.05 42.56
N GLU A 234 -21.40 7.02 43.40
CA GLU A 234 -20.46 6.88 44.53
C GLU A 234 -19.19 6.15 44.07
N VAL A 235 -18.02 6.75 44.28
CA VAL A 235 -16.72 6.13 43.98
C VAL A 235 -16.07 5.76 45.32
N PRO A 236 -15.63 4.50 45.55
CA PRO A 236 -15.31 3.44 44.57
C PRO A 236 -16.28 2.24 44.63
N LYS A 237 -17.39 2.27 43.88
CA LYS A 237 -18.35 1.15 43.83
C LYS A 237 -18.05 0.18 42.68
N ARG A 238 -18.07 -1.12 42.97
CA ARG A 238 -17.93 -2.20 41.97
C ARG A 238 -19.11 -2.12 40.99
N GLY A 239 -18.82 -2.03 39.68
CA GLY A 239 -19.83 -1.89 38.62
C GLY A 239 -19.94 -0.49 37.99
N ASN A 240 -19.27 0.52 38.54
CA ASN A 240 -19.29 1.88 37.98
C ASN A 240 -18.67 1.98 36.58
N GLN A 241 -17.63 1.19 36.31
CA GLN A 241 -17.01 1.12 34.98
C GLN A 241 -18.01 0.63 33.91
N THR A 242 -18.78 -0.40 34.22
CA THR A 242 -19.84 -0.91 33.33
C THR A 242 -20.95 0.12 33.11
N LYS A 243 -21.31 0.86 34.17
CA LYS A 243 -22.28 1.97 34.04
C LYS A 243 -21.77 3.08 33.12
N ILE A 244 -20.51 3.50 33.27
CA ILE A 244 -19.89 4.50 32.39
C ILE A 244 -19.83 4.01 30.95
N LYS A 245 -19.44 2.74 30.72
CA LYS A 245 -19.45 2.11 29.40
C LYS A 245 -20.84 2.20 28.75
N ASN A 246 -21.89 1.81 29.47
CA ASN A 246 -23.26 1.83 28.94
C ASN A 246 -23.74 3.25 28.61
N LEU A 247 -23.35 4.26 29.41
CA LEU A 247 -23.66 5.66 29.13
C LEU A 247 -22.95 6.18 27.87
N LEU A 248 -21.69 5.80 27.68
CA LEU A 248 -20.94 6.13 26.46
C LEU A 248 -21.56 5.46 25.23
N GLU A 249 -21.92 4.17 25.33
CA GLU A 249 -22.58 3.42 24.26
C GLU A 249 -23.94 4.03 23.88
N ALA A 250 -24.75 4.40 24.88
CA ALA A 250 -26.01 5.10 24.68
C ALA A 250 -25.82 6.48 24.04
N TRP A 251 -24.77 7.21 24.42
CA TRP A 251 -24.43 8.51 23.83
C TRP A 251 -24.10 8.38 22.34
N TYR A 252 -23.23 7.43 21.96
CA TYR A 252 -22.93 7.16 20.54
C TYR A 252 -24.19 6.74 19.76
N GLY A 253 -25.02 5.89 20.35
CA GLY A 253 -26.31 5.50 19.79
C GLY A 253 -27.25 6.69 19.57
N SER A 254 -27.33 7.62 20.52
CA SER A 254 -28.16 8.83 20.42
C SER A 254 -27.72 9.77 19.29
N LYS A 255 -26.42 9.76 18.96
CA LYS A 255 -25.81 10.57 17.89
C LYS A 255 -25.79 9.86 16.53
N ARG A 256 -26.33 8.64 16.44
CA ARG A 256 -26.26 7.77 15.24
C ARG A 256 -24.81 7.58 14.75
N GLN A 257 -23.87 7.53 15.69
CA GLN A 257 -22.46 7.24 15.41
C GLN A 257 -22.14 5.79 15.76
N ASP A 258 -21.23 5.18 15.00
CA ASP A 258 -20.70 3.87 15.35
C ASP A 258 -19.94 3.98 16.67
N ALA A 259 -20.28 3.12 17.63
CA ALA A 259 -19.58 3.08 18.90
C ALA A 259 -18.22 2.37 18.76
N PRO A 260 -17.19 2.76 19.54
CA PRO A 260 -15.96 1.98 19.66
C PRO A 260 -16.24 0.54 20.11
N SER A 261 -15.28 -0.37 19.89
CA SER A 261 -15.45 -1.75 20.33
C SER A 261 -15.62 -1.84 21.85
N GLU A 262 -16.30 -2.88 22.32
CA GLU A 262 -16.58 -3.08 23.75
C GLU A 262 -15.31 -2.99 24.61
N THR A 263 -14.20 -3.58 24.16
CA THR A 263 -12.92 -3.53 24.85
C THR A 263 -12.37 -2.10 24.95
N GLN A 264 -12.53 -1.30 23.88
CA GLN A 264 -12.10 0.11 23.87
C GLN A 264 -12.97 0.97 24.79
N LEU A 265 -14.29 0.80 24.76
CA LEU A 265 -15.22 1.49 25.67
C LEU A 265 -14.94 1.14 27.13
N MET A 266 -14.57 -0.11 27.43
CA MET A 266 -14.23 -0.53 28.78
C MET A 266 -12.94 0.09 29.29
N LEU A 267 -11.89 0.18 28.46
CA LEU A 267 -10.66 0.89 28.81
C LEU A 267 -10.94 2.37 29.05
N TYR A 268 -11.74 2.98 28.17
CA TYR A 268 -12.09 4.39 28.29
C TYR A 268 -12.93 4.70 29.53
N ALA A 269 -13.90 3.84 29.85
CA ALA A 269 -14.69 3.94 31.07
C ALA A 269 -13.83 3.85 32.33
N LYS A 270 -12.75 3.06 32.31
CA LYS A 270 -11.78 2.97 33.40
C LYS A 270 -11.04 4.30 33.60
N ASP A 271 -10.59 4.91 32.51
CA ASP A 271 -9.85 6.19 32.57
C ASP A 271 -10.74 7.32 33.10
N VAL A 272 -11.99 7.40 32.63
CA VAL A 272 -12.98 8.35 33.16
C VAL A 272 -13.20 8.14 34.66
N LEU A 273 -13.37 6.89 35.10
CA LEU A 273 -13.55 6.56 36.51
C LEU A 273 -12.34 6.98 37.36
N ASN A 274 -11.12 6.74 36.87
CA ASN A 274 -9.88 7.14 37.55
C ASN A 274 -9.79 8.67 37.70
N VAL A 275 -10.18 9.43 36.68
CA VAL A 275 -10.19 10.91 36.72
C VAL A 275 -11.23 11.43 37.71
N ILE A 276 -12.44 10.86 37.71
CA ILE A 276 -13.49 11.21 38.68
C ILE A 276 -13.01 10.94 40.11
N GLU A 277 -12.38 9.78 40.34
CA GLU A 277 -11.84 9.41 41.65
C GLU A 277 -10.77 10.42 42.11
N LYS A 278 -9.84 10.76 41.23
CA LYS A 278 -8.77 11.72 41.51
C LYS A 278 -9.33 13.11 41.86
N ASN A 279 -10.30 13.60 41.10
CA ASN A 279 -10.92 14.91 41.34
C ASN A 279 -11.69 14.97 42.66
N ARG A 280 -12.42 13.90 43.01
CA ARG A 280 -13.15 13.83 44.29
C ARG A 280 -12.22 13.72 45.49
N ARG A 281 -11.15 12.93 45.38
CA ARG A 281 -10.10 12.88 46.41
C ARG A 281 -9.40 14.23 46.59
N ALA A 282 -9.21 15.00 45.53
CA ALA A 282 -8.66 16.35 45.60
C ALA A 282 -9.61 17.35 46.26
N ASN A 283 -10.91 17.29 45.95
CA ASN A 283 -11.93 18.15 46.56
C ASN A 283 -12.22 17.80 48.02
N ALA A 284 -12.07 16.54 48.44
CA ALA A 284 -12.22 16.13 49.85
C ALA A 284 -11.04 16.55 50.75
N ARG A 285 -9.95 17.07 50.17
CA ARG A 285 -8.75 17.55 50.88
C ARG A 285 -8.69 19.08 51.00
N ARG A 286 -9.67 19.80 50.43
CA ARG A 286 -9.88 21.24 50.61
C ARG A 286 -10.99 21.46 51.63
#